data_AF-B6E562-F1
#
_entry.id   AF-B6E562-F1
#
_cell.length_a   1.000
_cell.length_b   1.000
_cell.length_c   1.000
_cell.angle_alpha   90.00
_cell.angle_beta   90.00
_cell.angle_gamma   90.00
#
_symmetry.space_group_name_H-M   'P 1'
#
loop_
_entity.id
_entity.type
_entity.pdbx_description
1 polymer ?
#
loop_
_entity_poly.entity_id
_entity_poly.type
_entity_poly.pdbx_seq_one_letter_code
_entity_poly.pdbx_strand_id
1 'polypeptide(L)'
;THGVNSTGSCSWQIYVKGGIVTWETQHTDYPRTRPDLPNHEPRGCARGASYSWYLYSANRLKHPMVRGRLLRLWREARATLSPVAAWAAIVEDPEKRASYTSRRGLGGLVRATWDEVNQIIAAANAYTVKKHGPDRVVGFSPIPAMSMVSYAAGARYLSLLGGVCLSFYDWYCDLPPASPMTWGEQTDVPESADWYNAGYLLIWGSNVP
;
A
#
# COMPACT_ATOMS: atom_id res chain seq x y z
N THR A 1 13.60 -1.79 -8.54
CA THR A 1 12.39 -2.66 -8.57
C THR A 1 11.14 -1.84 -8.30
N HIS A 2 9.96 -2.43 -8.44
CA HIS A 2 8.66 -1.76 -8.25
C HIS A 2 7.81 -2.49 -7.21
N GLY A 3 7.39 -1.77 -6.15
CA GLY A 3 6.49 -2.29 -5.12
C GLY A 3 5.03 -2.27 -5.54
N VAL A 4 4.69 -3.00 -6.61
CA VAL A 4 3.34 -3.09 -7.18
C VAL A 4 2.95 -4.55 -7.45
N ASN A 5 1.70 -4.91 -7.13
CA ASN A 5 1.17 -6.28 -7.28
C ASN A 5 1.08 -6.66 -8.76
N SER A 6 2.14 -7.26 -9.28
CA SER A 6 2.31 -7.54 -10.71
C SER A 6 3.00 -8.87 -11.00
N THR A 7 3.39 -9.61 -9.95
CA THR A 7 4.27 -10.81 -9.96
C THR A 7 5.65 -10.62 -10.61
N GLY A 8 5.92 -9.48 -11.24
CA GLY A 8 7.12 -9.25 -12.03
C GLY A 8 8.43 -9.27 -11.25
N SER A 9 8.50 -8.66 -10.06
CA SER A 9 9.73 -8.59 -9.24
C SER A 9 11.01 -8.19 -10.02
N CYS A 10 10.86 -7.31 -11.02
CA CYS A 10 11.94 -6.96 -11.93
C CYS A 10 12.90 -5.95 -11.28
N SER A 11 14.20 -6.19 -11.38
CA SER A 11 15.24 -5.21 -11.08
C SER A 11 15.41 -4.20 -12.21
N TRP A 12 15.65 -2.93 -11.86
CA TRP A 12 15.75 -1.79 -12.79
C TRP A 12 16.92 -0.88 -12.41
N GLN A 13 17.65 -0.43 -13.41
CA GLN A 13 18.66 0.62 -13.33
C GLN A 13 17.95 1.97 -13.33
N ILE A 14 18.10 2.73 -12.24
CA ILE A 14 17.50 4.06 -12.12
C ILE A 14 18.53 5.11 -12.50
N TYR A 15 18.25 5.87 -13.56
CA TYR A 15 19.18 6.88 -14.06
C TYR A 15 18.93 8.22 -13.39
N VAL A 16 20.00 8.79 -12.83
CA VAL A 16 20.03 10.13 -12.26
C VAL A 16 20.85 11.03 -13.16
N LYS A 17 20.26 12.12 -13.64
CA LYS A 17 20.92 13.13 -14.47
C LYS A 17 20.57 14.52 -13.96
N GLY A 18 21.58 15.33 -13.67
CA GLY A 18 21.38 16.66 -13.07
C GLY A 18 20.80 16.62 -11.66
N GLY A 19 21.07 15.55 -10.90
CA GLY A 19 20.57 15.39 -9.52
C GLY A 19 19.09 14.98 -9.41
N ILE A 20 18.43 14.70 -10.53
CA ILE A 20 17.06 14.18 -10.56
C ILE A 20 17.00 12.83 -11.27
N VAL A 21 16.06 11.99 -10.88
CA VAL A 21 15.77 10.75 -11.60
C VAL A 21 15.12 11.11 -12.94
N THR A 22 15.60 10.54 -14.04
CA THR A 22 15.13 10.88 -15.38
C THR A 22 14.43 9.74 -16.10
N TRP A 23 14.94 8.52 -16.03
CA TRP A 23 14.34 7.32 -16.62
C TRP A 23 14.91 6.05 -15.97
N GLU A 24 14.45 4.90 -16.45
CA GLU A 24 14.88 3.57 -16.01
C GLU A 24 15.05 2.61 -17.19
N THR A 25 15.97 1.66 -17.05
CA THR A 25 16.09 0.48 -17.93
C THR A 25 16.19 -0.77 -17.06
N GLN A 26 15.90 -1.94 -17.62
CA GLN A 26 16.00 -3.18 -16.85
C GLN A 26 17.46 -3.51 -16.49
N HIS A 27 17.66 -4.07 -15.31
CA HIS A 27 18.88 -4.82 -15.00
C HIS A 27 18.89 -6.16 -15.75
N THR A 28 20.07 -6.65 -16.12
CA THR A 28 20.26 -7.92 -16.83
C THR A 28 21.19 -8.88 -16.10
N ASP A 29 21.58 -8.55 -14.87
CA ASP A 29 22.59 -9.24 -14.06
C ASP A 29 21.99 -10.20 -13.03
N TYR A 30 20.81 -10.75 -13.30
CA TYR A 30 20.28 -11.85 -12.48
C TYR A 30 21.24 -13.04 -12.49
N PRO A 31 21.38 -13.79 -11.39
CA PRO A 31 22.08 -15.07 -11.41
C PRO A 31 21.56 -15.95 -12.54
N ARG A 32 22.49 -16.48 -13.34
CA ARG A 32 22.17 -17.29 -14.51
C ARG A 32 21.44 -18.56 -14.10
N THR A 33 20.53 -19.00 -14.94
CA THR A 33 19.88 -20.32 -14.82
C THR A 33 20.87 -21.42 -15.23
N ARG A 34 20.43 -22.69 -15.19
CA ARG A 34 21.24 -23.81 -15.67
C ARG A 34 21.56 -23.64 -17.17
N PRO A 35 22.65 -24.24 -17.68
CA PRO A 35 23.07 -24.08 -19.08
C PRO A 35 22.02 -24.44 -20.13
N ASP A 36 21.08 -25.32 -19.79
CA ASP A 36 19.98 -25.81 -20.63
C ASP A 36 18.69 -24.97 -20.53
N LEU A 37 18.67 -23.93 -19.69
CA LEU A 37 17.53 -23.03 -19.51
C LEU A 37 17.86 -21.61 -20.02
N PRO A 38 16.88 -20.87 -20.56
CA PRO A 38 17.04 -19.44 -20.81
C PRO A 38 17.24 -18.69 -19.49
N ASN A 39 17.99 -17.58 -19.54
CA ASN A 39 18.11 -16.67 -18.40
C ASN A 39 16.86 -15.80 -18.26
N HIS A 40 16.68 -15.21 -17.07
CA HIS A 40 15.53 -14.35 -16.77
C HIS A 40 15.61 -12.94 -17.37
N GLU A 41 16.82 -12.47 -17.68
CA GLU A 41 17.02 -11.12 -18.21
C GLU A 41 16.30 -10.93 -19.56
N PRO A 42 15.78 -9.72 -19.87
CA PRO A 42 15.79 -8.50 -19.05
C PRO A 42 14.61 -8.38 -18.06
N ARG A 43 13.61 -9.27 -18.11
CA ARG A 43 12.28 -9.05 -17.52
C ARG A 43 11.71 -7.66 -17.91
N GLY A 44 10.95 -7.04 -17.00
CA GLY A 44 10.37 -5.71 -17.17
C GLY A 44 9.04 -5.72 -17.93
N CYS A 45 8.37 -4.58 -17.95
CA CYS A 45 7.14 -4.37 -18.70
C CYS A 45 6.94 -2.87 -18.97
N ALA A 46 6.06 -2.53 -19.91
CA ALA A 46 5.77 -1.14 -20.27
C ALA A 46 5.29 -0.29 -19.08
N ARG A 47 4.63 -0.89 -18.09
CA ARG A 47 4.17 -0.19 -16.88
C ARG A 47 5.32 0.14 -15.93
N GLY A 48 6.31 -0.75 -15.85
CA GLY A 48 7.52 -0.50 -15.07
C GLY A 48 8.42 0.56 -15.71
N ALA A 49 8.48 0.60 -17.04
CA ALA A 49 9.29 1.56 -17.80
C ALA A 49 8.79 3.01 -17.75
N SER A 50 7.59 3.25 -17.20
CA SER A 50 7.00 4.59 -17.10
C SER A 50 6.95 5.11 -15.65
N TYR A 51 7.56 4.42 -14.70
CA TYR A 51 7.42 4.72 -13.28
C TYR A 51 8.12 6.03 -12.89
N SER A 52 9.25 6.39 -13.52
CA SER A 52 9.93 7.68 -13.31
C SER A 52 9.02 8.89 -13.48
N TRP A 53 7.98 8.79 -14.31
CA TRP A 53 6.99 9.85 -14.50
C TRP A 53 6.41 10.35 -13.17
N TYR A 54 6.13 9.44 -12.23
CA TYR A 54 5.46 9.78 -10.96
C TYR A 54 6.27 10.69 -10.04
N LEU A 55 7.59 10.74 -10.17
CA LEU A 55 8.44 11.43 -9.19
C LEU A 55 8.14 12.94 -9.15
N TYR A 56 7.90 13.53 -10.31
CA TYR A 56 7.73 14.98 -10.46
C TYR A 56 6.44 15.36 -11.22
N SER A 57 5.58 14.39 -11.55
CA SER A 57 4.34 14.68 -12.26
C SER A 57 3.40 15.61 -11.49
N ALA A 58 2.44 16.19 -12.20
CA ALA A 58 1.43 17.08 -11.65
C ALA A 58 0.57 16.42 -10.55
N ASN A 59 0.53 15.08 -10.50
CA ASN A 59 -0.26 14.33 -9.53
C ASN A 59 0.55 13.85 -8.30
N ARG A 60 1.82 14.25 -8.18
CA ARG A 60 2.67 13.89 -7.04
C ARG A 60 2.13 14.51 -5.74
N LEU A 61 1.89 13.68 -4.73
CA LEU A 61 1.64 14.16 -3.36
C LEU A 61 2.94 14.69 -2.75
N LYS A 62 2.97 16.01 -2.48
CA LYS A 62 4.17 16.72 -1.95
C LYS A 62 4.10 17.01 -0.45
N HIS A 63 2.91 17.07 0.12
CA HIS A 63 2.67 17.47 1.50
C HIS A 63 1.60 16.60 2.14
N PRO A 64 1.57 16.46 3.47
CA PRO A 64 0.40 15.90 4.14
C PRO A 64 -0.80 16.80 3.90
N MET A 65 -1.93 16.18 3.60
CA MET A 65 -3.18 16.86 3.23
C MET A 65 -4.29 16.42 4.18
N VAL A 66 -5.11 17.37 4.63
CA VAL A 66 -6.29 17.10 5.48
C VAL A 66 -7.50 17.76 4.85
N ARG A 67 -8.71 17.21 5.05
CA ARG A 67 -9.95 17.88 4.67
C ARG A 67 -10.07 19.19 5.46
N GLY A 68 -10.21 20.33 4.79
CA GLY A 68 -10.21 21.64 5.44
C GLY A 68 -11.27 21.79 6.54
N ARG A 69 -12.44 21.16 6.38
CA ARG A 69 -13.49 21.15 7.42
C ARG A 69 -13.06 20.45 8.70
N LEU A 70 -12.40 19.28 8.59
CA LEU A 70 -11.87 18.58 9.76
C LEU A 70 -10.76 19.39 10.41
N LEU A 71 -9.87 19.98 9.61
CA LEU A 71 -8.73 20.74 10.12
C LEU A 71 -9.16 21.99 10.88
N ARG A 72 -10.22 22.66 10.42
CA ARG A 72 -10.83 23.80 11.13
C ARG A 72 -11.33 23.39 12.52
N LEU A 73 -12.17 22.36 12.58
CA LEU A 73 -12.70 21.83 13.85
C LEU A 73 -11.56 21.39 14.79
N TRP A 74 -10.53 20.74 14.24
CA TRP A 74 -9.36 20.32 14.99
C TRP A 74 -8.63 21.50 15.64
N ARG A 75 -8.32 22.54 14.85
CA ARG A 75 -7.60 23.73 15.35
C ARG A 75 -8.43 24.51 16.38
N GLU A 76 -9.73 24.66 16.15
CA GLU A 76 -10.65 25.30 17.10
C GLU A 76 -10.67 24.55 18.44
N ALA A 77 -10.80 23.21 18.41
CA ALA A 77 -10.80 22.41 19.62
C ALA A 77 -9.43 22.40 20.33
N ARG A 78 -8.33 22.36 19.57
CA ARG A 78 -6.96 22.36 20.12
C ARG A 78 -6.53 23.67 20.77
N ALA A 79 -7.29 24.75 20.59
CA ALA A 79 -7.03 26.02 21.28
C ALA A 79 -7.16 25.89 22.80
N THR A 80 -8.01 25.00 23.30
CA THR A 80 -8.31 24.85 24.73
C THR A 80 -8.23 23.41 25.24
N LEU A 81 -8.38 22.41 24.37
CA LEU A 81 -8.44 21.00 24.76
C LEU A 81 -7.14 20.26 24.46
N SER A 82 -6.82 19.25 25.26
CA SER A 82 -5.76 18.28 24.96
C SER A 82 -6.07 17.49 23.67
N PRO A 83 -5.09 16.88 22.98
CA PRO A 83 -5.33 16.22 21.69
C PRO A 83 -6.47 15.18 21.69
N VAL A 84 -6.50 14.30 22.70
CA VAL A 84 -7.53 13.24 22.81
C VAL A 84 -8.90 13.84 23.13
N ALA A 85 -8.96 14.86 24.01
CA ALA A 85 -10.20 15.55 24.34
C ALA A 85 -10.73 16.37 23.16
N ALA A 86 -9.85 16.99 22.38
CA ALA A 86 -10.20 17.71 21.15
C ALA A 86 -10.81 16.77 20.12
N TRP A 87 -10.23 15.58 19.93
CA TRP A 87 -10.81 14.57 19.04
C TRP A 87 -12.20 14.12 19.53
N ALA A 88 -12.35 13.81 20.82
CA ALA A 88 -13.62 13.42 21.42
C ALA A 88 -14.71 14.49 21.16
N ALA A 89 -14.42 15.76 21.42
CA ALA A 89 -15.35 16.88 21.21
C ALA A 89 -15.80 17.07 19.74
N ILE A 90 -15.07 16.52 18.78
CA ILE A 90 -15.41 16.55 17.36
C ILE A 90 -16.23 15.32 16.97
N VAL A 91 -15.82 14.12 17.39
CA VAL A 91 -16.44 12.87 16.90
C VAL A 91 -17.67 12.42 17.69
N GLU A 92 -17.85 12.92 18.91
CA GLU A 92 -19.02 12.67 19.75
C GLU A 92 -20.18 13.61 19.40
N ASP A 93 -19.91 14.73 18.73
CA ASP A 93 -20.91 15.67 18.21
C ASP A 93 -21.35 15.23 16.80
N PRO A 94 -22.61 14.77 16.62
CA PRO A 94 -23.08 14.26 15.33
C PRO A 94 -23.05 15.30 14.22
N GLU A 95 -23.29 16.57 14.52
CA GLU A 95 -23.30 17.66 13.54
C GLU A 95 -21.88 17.96 13.07
N LYS A 96 -20.93 18.11 14.01
CA LYS A 96 -19.50 18.28 13.67
C LYS A 96 -18.98 17.10 12.88
N ARG A 97 -19.30 15.87 13.27
CA ARG A 97 -18.91 14.66 12.54
C ARG A 97 -19.47 14.65 11.12
N ALA A 98 -20.77 14.87 10.97
CA ALA A 98 -21.42 14.93 9.67
C ALA A 98 -20.84 16.03 8.76
N SER A 99 -20.42 17.16 9.34
CA SER A 99 -19.91 18.31 8.60
C SER A 99 -18.68 17.99 7.74
N TYR A 100 -17.81 17.06 8.16
CA TYR A 100 -16.60 16.68 7.42
C TYR A 100 -16.72 15.31 6.73
N THR A 101 -17.48 14.36 7.28
CA THR A 101 -17.64 13.02 6.67
C THR A 101 -18.46 13.07 5.38
N SER A 102 -19.51 13.89 5.32
CA SER A 102 -20.34 14.11 4.12
C SER A 102 -19.60 14.76 2.95
N ARG A 103 -18.36 15.24 3.17
CA ARG A 103 -17.52 15.89 2.15
C ARG A 103 -16.37 14.99 1.65
N ARG A 104 -16.35 13.71 2.01
CA ARG A 104 -15.39 12.74 1.45
C ARG A 104 -15.66 12.57 -0.05
N GLY A 105 -14.61 12.69 -0.88
CA GLY A 105 -14.72 12.66 -2.35
C GLY A 105 -15.05 14.01 -3.02
N LEU A 106 -15.35 15.07 -2.26
CA LEU A 106 -15.86 16.34 -2.82
C LEU A 106 -14.84 17.52 -2.79
N GLY A 107 -13.53 17.24 -2.88
CA GLY A 107 -12.50 18.29 -2.88
C GLY A 107 -12.35 19.06 -1.55
N GLY A 108 -11.51 20.11 -1.52
CA GLY A 108 -11.23 20.88 -0.31
C GLY A 108 -10.20 20.24 0.64
N LEU A 109 -9.20 19.58 0.07
CA LEU A 109 -7.98 19.22 0.79
C LEU A 109 -7.11 20.47 0.96
N VAL A 110 -6.56 20.64 2.16
CA VAL A 110 -5.63 21.71 2.48
C VAL A 110 -4.33 21.13 2.98
N ARG A 111 -3.23 21.83 2.72
CA ARG A 111 -1.89 21.46 3.19
C ARG A 111 -1.85 21.52 4.72
N ALA A 112 -1.22 20.52 5.33
CA ALA A 112 -0.93 20.44 6.75
C ALA A 112 0.58 20.24 6.98
N THR A 113 0.98 20.06 8.25
CA THR A 113 2.33 19.62 8.63
C THR A 113 2.31 18.18 9.14
N TRP A 114 3.47 17.53 9.17
CA TRP A 114 3.59 16.18 9.74
C TRP A 114 3.18 16.14 11.20
N ASP A 115 3.59 17.13 12.00
CA ASP A 115 3.22 17.22 13.42
C ASP A 115 1.70 17.30 13.62
N GLU A 116 1.03 18.10 12.79
CA GLU A 116 -0.42 18.28 12.88
C GLU A 116 -1.16 16.98 12.53
N VAL A 117 -0.80 16.31 11.43
CA VAL A 117 -1.47 15.05 11.04
C VAL A 117 -1.13 13.89 11.98
N ASN A 118 0.11 13.80 12.46
CA ASN A 118 0.53 12.76 13.41
C ASN A 118 -0.22 12.91 14.73
N GLN A 119 -0.42 14.14 15.23
CA GLN A 119 -1.18 14.38 16.45
C GLN A 119 -2.67 14.06 16.27
N ILE A 120 -3.27 14.40 15.11
CA ILE A 120 -4.66 14.02 14.79
C ILE A 120 -4.82 12.50 14.78
N ILE A 121 -3.95 11.79 14.05
CA ILE A 121 -4.02 10.32 13.91
C ILE A 121 -3.81 9.63 15.26
N ALA A 122 -2.80 10.04 16.03
CA ALA A 122 -2.52 9.47 17.34
C ALA A 122 -3.66 9.73 18.34
N ALA A 123 -4.23 10.94 18.35
CA ALA A 123 -5.37 11.26 19.21
C ALA A 123 -6.62 10.44 18.83
N ALA A 124 -6.88 10.28 17.53
CA ALA A 124 -7.98 9.48 17.03
C ALA A 124 -7.85 8.00 17.40
N ASN A 125 -6.64 7.44 17.28
CA ASN A 125 -6.35 6.06 17.65
C ASN A 125 -6.45 5.86 19.17
N ALA A 126 -5.84 6.74 19.97
CA ALA A 126 -5.89 6.65 21.43
C ALA A 126 -7.32 6.76 21.97
N TYR A 127 -8.12 7.69 21.45
CA TYR A 127 -9.54 7.80 21.81
C TYR A 127 -10.31 6.53 21.46
N THR A 128 -10.15 6.03 20.23
CA THR A 128 -10.86 4.84 19.74
C THR A 128 -10.51 3.61 20.57
N VAL A 129 -9.22 3.37 20.81
CA VAL A 129 -8.73 2.25 21.61
C VAL A 129 -9.28 2.32 23.03
N LYS A 130 -9.20 3.49 23.67
CA LYS A 130 -9.67 3.67 25.05
C LYS A 130 -11.19 3.48 25.18
N LYS A 131 -11.98 3.97 24.23
CA LYS A 131 -13.45 4.00 24.33
C LYS A 131 -14.12 2.74 23.79
N HIS A 132 -13.56 2.15 22.73
CA HIS A 132 -14.23 1.10 21.95
C HIS A 132 -13.42 -0.19 21.82
N GLY A 133 -12.16 -0.21 22.28
CA GLY A 133 -11.25 -1.32 22.09
C GLY A 133 -10.31 -1.11 20.89
N PRO A 134 -9.13 -1.74 20.92
CA PRO A 134 -8.10 -1.54 19.89
C PRO A 134 -8.50 -2.14 18.52
N ASP A 135 -9.35 -3.17 18.51
CA ASP A 135 -9.86 -3.82 17.30
C ASP A 135 -10.80 -2.95 16.45
N ARG A 136 -11.17 -1.76 16.94
CA ARG A 136 -11.86 -0.71 16.15
C ARG A 136 -10.90 0.17 15.35
N VAL A 137 -9.59 -0.06 15.48
CA VAL A 137 -8.56 0.52 14.63
C VAL A 137 -8.08 -0.56 13.66
N VAL A 138 -8.32 -0.35 12.37
CA VAL A 138 -8.04 -1.34 11.32
C VAL A 138 -7.10 -0.77 10.27
N GLY A 139 -6.28 -1.63 9.67
CA GLY A 139 -5.45 -1.30 8.52
C GLY A 139 -5.63 -2.29 7.39
N PHE A 140 -5.64 -1.76 6.17
CA PHE A 140 -5.61 -2.53 4.94
C PHE A 140 -4.34 -2.19 4.18
N SER A 141 -3.45 -3.18 4.03
CA SER A 141 -2.26 -3.08 3.19
C SER A 141 -2.05 -4.45 2.57
N PRO A 142 -2.08 -4.60 1.24
CA PRO A 142 -2.02 -5.92 0.61
C PRO A 142 -0.58 -6.33 0.25
N ILE A 143 -0.40 -7.59 -0.14
CA ILE A 143 0.77 -8.16 -0.83
C ILE A 143 2.12 -7.71 -0.23
N PRO A 144 2.58 -8.28 0.89
CA PRO A 144 3.85 -7.93 1.50
C PRO A 144 5.06 -8.23 0.60
N ALA A 145 4.95 -9.21 -0.31
CA ALA A 145 6.06 -9.64 -1.16
C ALA A 145 6.65 -8.54 -2.06
N MET A 146 5.85 -7.55 -2.47
CA MET A 146 6.31 -6.47 -3.35
C MET A 146 7.12 -5.39 -2.62
N SER A 147 6.95 -5.24 -1.31
CA SER A 147 7.62 -4.21 -0.49
C SER A 147 7.52 -4.54 1.01
N MET A 148 8.22 -5.58 1.43
CA MET A 148 8.08 -6.23 2.76
C MET A 148 8.10 -5.25 3.93
N VAL A 149 9.09 -4.36 4.00
CA VAL A 149 9.22 -3.40 5.10
C VAL A 149 8.15 -2.30 5.03
N SER A 150 7.73 -1.91 3.83
CA SER A 150 6.64 -0.95 3.65
C SER A 150 5.31 -1.51 4.16
N TYR A 151 5.01 -2.79 3.89
CA TYR A 151 3.88 -3.48 4.50
C TYR A 151 4.04 -3.56 6.02
N ALA A 152 5.21 -4.00 6.50
CA ALA A 152 5.47 -4.24 7.91
C ALA A 152 5.37 -2.96 8.76
N ALA A 153 5.62 -1.78 8.20
CA ALA A 153 5.52 -0.51 8.91
C ALA A 153 4.13 -0.29 9.53
N GLY A 154 3.07 -0.44 8.73
CA GLY A 154 1.69 -0.29 9.20
C GLY A 154 1.22 -1.48 10.03
N ALA A 155 1.53 -2.71 9.57
CA ALA A 155 1.14 -3.93 10.26
C ALA A 155 1.73 -4.00 11.68
N ARG A 156 3.02 -3.70 11.84
CA ARG A 156 3.69 -3.68 13.15
C ARG A 156 3.06 -2.65 14.09
N TYR A 157 2.79 -1.44 13.61
CA TYR A 157 2.14 -0.40 14.42
C TYR A 157 0.77 -0.87 14.93
N LEU A 158 -0.06 -1.42 14.05
CA LEU A 158 -1.39 -1.91 14.41
C LEU A 158 -1.32 -3.10 15.36
N SER A 159 -0.47 -4.09 15.09
CA SER A 159 -0.33 -5.26 15.96
C SER A 159 0.15 -4.90 17.36
N LEU A 160 1.07 -3.93 17.50
CA LEU A 160 1.51 -3.43 18.81
C LEU A 160 0.40 -2.66 19.54
N LEU A 161 -0.46 -1.95 18.81
CA LEU A 161 -1.64 -1.27 19.34
C LEU A 161 -2.78 -2.25 19.74
N GLY A 162 -2.77 -3.47 19.19
CA GLY A 162 -3.88 -4.43 19.27
C GLY A 162 -4.96 -4.23 18.18
N GLY A 163 -4.66 -3.45 17.13
CA GLY A 163 -5.54 -3.23 15.99
C GLY A 163 -5.57 -4.40 14.99
N VAL A 164 -6.50 -4.36 14.05
CA VAL A 164 -6.73 -5.45 13.08
C VAL A 164 -5.98 -5.20 11.77
N CYS A 165 -5.20 -6.19 11.34
CA CYS A 165 -4.64 -6.25 10.00
C CYS A 165 -5.57 -7.06 9.10
N LEU A 166 -6.16 -6.42 8.09
CA LEU A 166 -7.10 -7.06 7.17
C LEU A 166 -6.36 -7.96 6.15
N SER A 167 -6.98 -9.08 5.77
CA SER A 167 -6.49 -9.98 4.72
C SER A 167 -6.64 -9.36 3.33
N PHE A 168 -5.98 -9.96 2.34
CA PHE A 168 -5.97 -9.47 0.96
C PHE A 168 -6.15 -10.57 -0.10
N TYR A 169 -5.61 -11.77 0.11
CA TYR A 169 -5.52 -12.78 -0.94
C TYR A 169 -6.88 -13.43 -1.24
N ASP A 170 -7.62 -13.74 -0.18
CA ASP A 170 -9.04 -14.10 -0.20
C ASP A 170 -9.92 -12.95 -0.74
N TRP A 171 -9.69 -11.73 -0.28
CA TRP A 171 -10.47 -10.55 -0.67
C TRP A 171 -10.34 -10.21 -2.16
N TYR A 172 -9.14 -10.36 -2.73
CA TYR A 172 -8.90 -10.12 -4.16
C TYR A 172 -9.39 -11.26 -5.05
N CYS A 173 -9.85 -12.37 -4.47
CA CYS A 173 -10.13 -13.61 -5.19
C CYS A 173 -8.89 -14.17 -5.90
N ASP A 174 -7.70 -13.82 -5.41
CA ASP A 174 -6.43 -14.39 -5.88
C ASP A 174 -6.19 -15.75 -5.23
N LEU A 175 -6.76 -16.00 -4.03
CA LEU A 175 -6.76 -17.30 -3.37
C LEU A 175 -7.69 -18.27 -4.11
N PRO A 176 -7.17 -19.35 -4.72
CA PRO A 176 -8.03 -20.43 -5.24
C PRO A 176 -8.42 -21.36 -4.08
N PRO A 177 -9.68 -21.38 -3.60
CA PRO A 177 -10.05 -22.20 -2.45
C PRO A 177 -9.82 -23.70 -2.68
N ALA A 178 -9.74 -24.13 -3.95
CA ALA A 178 -9.36 -25.48 -4.33
C ALA A 178 -7.97 -25.88 -3.83
N SER A 179 -6.99 -24.98 -3.76
CA SER A 179 -5.64 -25.32 -3.30
C SER A 179 -5.62 -25.79 -1.84
N PRO A 180 -6.20 -25.04 -0.87
CA PRO A 180 -6.34 -25.55 0.49
C PRO A 180 -7.20 -26.81 0.60
N MET A 181 -8.26 -26.93 -0.20
CA MET A 181 -9.14 -28.12 -0.17
C MET A 181 -8.45 -29.38 -0.66
N THR A 182 -7.57 -29.28 -1.65
CA THR A 182 -6.88 -30.43 -2.25
C THR A 182 -5.57 -30.77 -1.55
N TRP A 183 -4.79 -29.74 -1.17
CA TRP A 183 -3.41 -29.92 -0.69
C TRP A 183 -3.15 -29.39 0.71
N GLY A 184 -4.10 -28.68 1.33
CA GLY A 184 -3.86 -27.98 2.60
C GLY A 184 -2.87 -26.82 2.47
N GLU A 185 -2.61 -26.33 1.25
CA GLU A 185 -1.66 -25.27 0.94
C GLU A 185 -2.40 -24.02 0.44
N GLN A 186 -1.96 -22.82 0.85
CA GLN A 186 -2.56 -21.57 0.42
C GLN A 186 -2.43 -21.43 -1.11
N THR A 187 -1.21 -21.42 -1.61
CA THR A 187 -0.85 -21.45 -3.04
C THR A 187 0.65 -21.68 -3.14
N ASP A 188 1.03 -22.75 -3.82
CA ASP A 188 2.41 -22.98 -4.27
C ASP A 188 2.37 -23.42 -5.74
N VAL A 189 3.25 -22.87 -6.57
CA VAL A 189 3.21 -23.02 -8.03
C VAL A 189 4.62 -23.11 -8.61
N PRO A 190 4.81 -23.80 -9.75
CA PRO A 190 6.10 -23.82 -10.43
C PRO A 190 6.53 -22.42 -10.90
N GLU A 191 7.83 -22.14 -10.85
CA GLU A 191 8.39 -20.90 -11.37
C GLU A 191 8.29 -20.82 -12.91
N SER A 192 8.43 -19.61 -13.48
CA SER A 192 8.33 -19.43 -14.93
C SER A 192 9.40 -20.17 -15.73
N ALA A 193 10.58 -20.40 -15.15
CA ALA A 193 11.65 -21.16 -15.81
C ALA A 193 11.26 -22.64 -16.00
N ASP A 194 10.43 -23.19 -15.11
CA ASP A 194 10.01 -24.59 -15.16
C ASP A 194 9.03 -24.87 -16.32
N TRP A 195 8.40 -23.84 -16.88
CA TRP A 195 7.58 -23.98 -18.09
C TRP A 195 8.41 -24.49 -19.27
N TYR A 196 9.73 -24.22 -19.29
CA TYR A 196 10.65 -24.71 -20.32
C TYR A 196 10.86 -26.23 -20.25
N ASN A 197 10.65 -26.84 -19.08
CA ASN A 197 10.78 -28.28 -18.87
C ASN A 197 9.52 -29.05 -19.29
N ALA A 198 8.41 -28.36 -19.58
CA ALA A 198 7.14 -28.99 -19.89
C ALA A 198 7.12 -29.53 -21.33
N GLY A 199 6.82 -30.82 -21.49
CA GLY A 199 6.56 -31.43 -22.81
C GLY A 199 5.19 -31.04 -23.41
N TYR A 200 4.29 -30.51 -22.59
CA TYR A 200 2.97 -30.02 -22.99
C TYR A 200 2.50 -28.91 -22.04
N LEU A 201 1.94 -27.84 -22.58
CA LEU A 201 1.39 -26.71 -21.81
C LEU A 201 -0.03 -26.38 -22.29
N LEU A 202 -0.95 -26.20 -21.34
CA LEU A 202 -2.29 -25.68 -21.59
C LEU A 202 -2.44 -24.33 -20.88
N ILE A 203 -2.68 -23.27 -21.65
CA ILE A 203 -2.93 -21.93 -21.12
C ILE A 203 -4.44 -21.72 -21.05
N TRP A 204 -5.02 -21.79 -19.85
CA TRP A 204 -6.47 -21.69 -19.64
C TRP A 204 -6.81 -20.51 -18.72
N GLY A 205 -7.52 -19.51 -19.25
CA GLY A 205 -7.94 -18.35 -18.46
C GLY A 205 -6.77 -17.47 -17.98
N SER A 206 -5.58 -17.66 -18.54
CA SER A 206 -4.37 -16.89 -18.24
C SER A 206 -3.92 -16.16 -19.50
N ASN A 207 -3.81 -14.83 -19.44
CA ASN A 207 -3.39 -14.00 -20.56
C ASN A 207 -1.87 -13.75 -20.50
N VAL A 208 -1.10 -14.83 -20.70
CA VAL A 208 0.36 -14.75 -20.79
C VAL A 208 0.73 -13.94 -22.05
N PRO A 209 1.62 -12.92 -21.94
CA PRO A 209 2.04 -12.13 -23.09
C PRO A 209 2.92 -12.91 -24.07
#